data_AF-A0A2V7K4L8-F1
#
_entry.id   AF-A0A2V7K4L8-F1
#
_cell.length_a   1.000
_cell.length_b   1.000
_cell.length_c   1.000
_cell.angle_alpha   90.00
_cell.angle_beta   90.00
_cell.angle_gamma   90.00
#
_symmetry.space_group_name_H-M   'P 1'
#
loop_
_entity.id
_entity.type
_entity.pdbx_description
1 polymer ?
#
loop_
_entity_poly.entity_id
_entity_poly.type
_entity_poly.pdbx_seq_one_letter_code
_entity_poly.pdbx_strand_id
1 'polypeptide(L)'
;IFFSIIERIWPETLRTIDALKARSLTFPKLLLVLVVMGLVVAGTVAVTVAARRIPIQIPRKVMGRGRIREGQKTFIPLRINSAGVMPIIFAQSLIIVPGTIASFSGNQTLKNLAGYFSVTEPLYLVSSAILIVFFAYFYTSIIFNPVDLAENLKKQGGFIPGVKPGAATADYIDDVLSRITLPGAIFLTVV
;
A
#
# COMPACT_ATOMS: atom_id res chain seq x y z
N ILE A 1 8.16 -15.03 -2.91
CA ILE A 1 6.79 -14.81 -2.40
C ILE A 1 5.77 -14.86 -3.54
N PHE A 2 5.79 -13.90 -4.49
CA PHE A 2 4.83 -13.87 -5.61
C PHE A 2 4.70 -15.18 -6.38
N PHE A 3 5.83 -15.77 -6.81
CA PHE A 3 5.84 -17.03 -7.54
C PHE A 3 5.21 -18.19 -6.75
N SER A 4 5.56 -18.32 -5.48
CA SER A 4 4.99 -19.34 -4.57
C SER A 4 3.48 -19.16 -4.35
N ILE A 5 2.96 -17.94 -4.38
CA ILE A 5 1.51 -17.69 -4.32
C ILE A 5 0.84 -18.16 -5.61
N ILE A 6 1.41 -17.84 -6.78
CA ILE A 6 0.87 -18.25 -8.09
C ILE A 6 0.86 -19.76 -8.25
N GLU A 7 1.94 -20.44 -7.86
CA GLU A 7 2.04 -21.90 -7.94
C GLU A 7 0.93 -22.61 -7.15
N ARG A 8 0.41 -21.98 -6.09
CA ARG A 8 -0.69 -22.55 -5.29
C ARG A 8 -2.05 -22.35 -5.93
N ILE A 9 -2.22 -21.37 -6.83
CA ILE A 9 -3.53 -21.09 -7.46
C ILE A 9 -4.04 -22.32 -8.23
N TRP A 10 -3.18 -22.97 -9.02
CA TRP A 10 -3.56 -24.13 -9.83
C TRP A 10 -4.01 -25.35 -9.01
N PRO A 11 -3.20 -25.88 -8.07
CA PRO A 11 -3.60 -27.01 -7.24
C PRO A 11 -4.79 -26.69 -6.32
N GLU A 12 -4.92 -25.48 -5.79
CA GLU A 12 -6.09 -25.12 -4.97
C GLU A 12 -7.38 -24.98 -5.81
N THR A 13 -7.27 -24.55 -7.07
CA THR A 13 -8.41 -24.55 -8.00
C THR A 13 -8.88 -25.97 -8.28
N LEU A 14 -7.94 -26.90 -8.55
CA LEU A 14 -8.26 -28.31 -8.76
C LEU A 14 -8.88 -28.97 -7.52
N ARG A 15 -8.35 -28.70 -6.32
CA ARG A 15 -8.93 -29.15 -5.05
C ARG A 15 -10.35 -28.63 -4.83
N THR A 16 -10.63 -27.40 -5.23
CA THR A 16 -11.97 -26.82 -5.13
C THR A 16 -12.94 -27.51 -6.09
N ILE A 17 -12.50 -27.87 -7.29
CA ILE A 17 -13.29 -28.64 -8.27
C ILE A 17 -13.59 -30.05 -7.74
N ASP A 18 -12.61 -30.71 -7.15
CA ASP A 18 -12.78 -32.05 -6.58
C ASP A 18 -13.70 -32.03 -5.34
N ALA A 19 -13.60 -30.99 -4.51
CA ALA A 19 -14.52 -30.75 -3.40
C ALA A 19 -15.95 -30.42 -3.87
N LEU A 20 -16.11 -29.80 -5.05
CA LEU A 20 -17.43 -29.62 -5.68
C LEU A 20 -18.02 -30.95 -6.14
N LYS A 21 -17.21 -31.81 -6.77
CA LYS A 21 -17.62 -33.16 -7.21
C LYS A 21 -17.96 -34.06 -6.03
N ALA A 22 -17.26 -33.92 -4.90
CA ALA A 22 -17.53 -34.64 -3.67
C ALA A 22 -18.77 -34.16 -2.90
N ARG A 23 -19.53 -33.17 -3.41
CA ARG A 23 -20.67 -32.50 -2.75
C ARG A 23 -20.38 -31.92 -1.35
N SER A 24 -19.11 -31.76 -0.98
CA SER A 24 -18.72 -31.15 0.31
C SER A 24 -18.80 -29.63 0.29
N LEU A 25 -18.77 -29.00 -0.90
CA LEU A 25 -18.98 -27.57 -1.11
C LEU A 25 -20.38 -27.29 -1.66
N THR A 26 -21.14 -26.48 -0.93
CA THR A 26 -22.44 -25.97 -1.37
C THR A 26 -22.23 -24.89 -2.45
N PHE A 27 -22.97 -24.93 -3.55
CA PHE A 27 -22.91 -23.94 -4.64
C PHE A 27 -22.94 -22.45 -4.17
N PRO A 28 -23.72 -22.06 -3.13
CA PRO A 28 -23.69 -20.70 -2.60
C PRO A 28 -22.35 -20.26 -2.01
N LYS A 29 -21.60 -21.18 -1.37
CA LYS A 29 -20.27 -20.88 -0.81
C LYS A 29 -19.25 -20.60 -1.91
N LEU A 30 -19.30 -21.37 -3.01
CA LEU A 30 -18.43 -21.13 -4.16
C LEU A 30 -18.69 -19.75 -4.78
N LEU A 31 -19.96 -19.41 -4.99
CA LEU A 31 -20.36 -18.12 -5.53
C LEU A 31 -19.85 -16.98 -4.64
N LEU A 32 -20.01 -17.10 -3.33
CA LEU A 32 -19.55 -16.10 -2.36
C LEU A 32 -18.03 -15.87 -2.45
N VAL A 33 -17.23 -16.95 -2.51
CA VAL A 33 -15.76 -16.84 -2.64
C VAL A 33 -15.37 -16.12 -3.92
N LEU A 34 -16.00 -16.45 -5.06
CA LEU A 34 -15.71 -15.80 -6.34
C LEU A 34 -16.07 -14.31 -6.33
N VAL A 35 -17.21 -13.93 -5.73
CA VAL A 35 -17.61 -12.52 -5.58
C VAL A 35 -16.61 -11.77 -4.70
N VAL A 36 -16.21 -12.36 -3.56
CA VAL A 36 -15.23 -11.74 -2.65
C VAL A 36 -13.88 -11.56 -3.35
N MET A 37 -13.38 -12.58 -4.07
CA MET A 37 -12.15 -12.44 -4.86
C MET A 37 -12.25 -11.30 -5.89
N GLY A 38 -13.36 -11.22 -6.63
CA GLY A 38 -13.59 -10.14 -7.59
C GLY A 38 -13.58 -8.76 -6.93
N LEU A 39 -14.24 -8.62 -5.77
CA LEU A 39 -14.28 -7.39 -5.00
C LEU A 39 -12.90 -6.98 -4.48
N VAL A 40 -12.11 -7.93 -3.96
CA VAL A 40 -10.74 -7.65 -3.47
C VAL A 40 -9.84 -7.18 -4.60
N VAL A 41 -9.89 -7.84 -5.76
CA VAL A 41 -9.10 -7.44 -6.93
C VAL A 41 -9.54 -6.06 -7.42
N ALA A 42 -10.85 -5.85 -7.61
CA ALA A 42 -11.38 -4.57 -8.07
C ALA A 42 -11.05 -3.43 -7.10
N GLY A 43 -11.19 -3.66 -5.79
CA GLY A 43 -10.83 -2.70 -4.74
C GLY A 43 -9.34 -2.38 -4.77
N THR A 44 -8.48 -3.39 -4.91
CA THR A 44 -7.02 -3.20 -4.96
C THR A 44 -6.62 -2.39 -6.19
N VAL A 45 -7.22 -2.67 -7.36
CA VAL A 45 -6.99 -1.89 -8.59
C VAL A 45 -7.48 -0.45 -8.41
N ALA A 46 -8.66 -0.24 -7.82
CA ALA A 46 -9.20 1.09 -7.59
C ALA A 46 -8.29 1.95 -6.70
N VAL A 47 -7.80 1.39 -5.59
CA VAL A 47 -6.92 2.09 -4.64
C VAL A 47 -5.52 2.33 -5.22
N THR A 48 -5.01 1.42 -6.04
CA THR A 48 -3.69 1.59 -6.68
C THR A 48 -3.69 2.66 -7.78
N VAL A 49 -4.81 2.82 -8.50
CA VAL A 49 -4.97 3.87 -9.51
C VAL A 49 -5.33 5.23 -8.88
N ALA A 50 -5.92 5.22 -7.69
CA ALA A 50 -6.30 6.44 -7.00
C ALA A 50 -5.08 7.30 -6.62
N ALA A 51 -5.09 8.56 -7.07
CA ALA A 51 -4.04 9.52 -6.80
C ALA A 51 -4.62 10.90 -6.49
N ARG A 52 -4.11 11.51 -5.44
CA ARG A 52 -4.37 12.91 -5.09
C ARG A 52 -3.49 13.80 -5.97
N ARG A 53 -4.12 14.67 -6.76
CA ARG A 53 -3.42 15.59 -7.67
C ARG A 53 -3.18 16.93 -6.97
N ILE A 54 -1.92 17.30 -6.76
CA ILE A 54 -1.57 18.64 -6.27
C ILE A 54 -1.29 19.54 -7.48
N PRO A 55 -2.07 20.61 -7.72
CA PRO A 55 -1.81 21.52 -8.83
C PRO A 55 -0.53 22.32 -8.58
N ILE A 56 0.31 22.38 -9.60
CA ILE A 56 1.52 23.21 -9.63
C ILE A 56 1.46 24.15 -10.83
N GLN A 57 2.07 25.31 -10.67
CA GLN A 57 2.25 26.26 -11.76
C GLN A 57 3.74 26.39 -12.04
N ILE A 58 4.12 26.16 -13.29
CA ILE A 58 5.47 26.44 -13.77
C ILE A 58 5.35 27.71 -14.62
N PRO A 59 5.95 28.84 -14.17
CA PRO A 59 5.98 30.05 -14.96
C PRO A 59 6.78 29.77 -16.24
N ARG A 60 6.17 29.96 -17.41
CA ARG A 60 6.91 29.92 -18.67
C ARG A 60 7.86 31.12 -18.69
N LYS A 61 9.15 30.90 -18.99
CA LYS A 61 10.06 31.97 -19.39
C LYS A 61 9.49 32.62 -20.65
N VAL A 62 8.84 33.77 -20.52
CA VAL A 62 8.36 34.57 -21.65
C VAL A 62 9.57 35.18 -22.34
N MET A 63 9.97 34.60 -23.47
CA MET A 63 10.90 35.21 -24.39
C MET A 63 10.07 35.79 -25.55
N GLY A 64 9.76 37.09 -25.49
CA GLY A 64 9.22 37.87 -26.60
C GLY A 64 7.78 38.38 -26.48
N ARG A 65 7.66 39.72 -26.46
CA ARG A 65 6.49 40.56 -26.81
C ARG A 65 5.15 40.25 -26.11
N GLY A 66 4.97 40.86 -24.93
CA GLY A 66 3.69 41.47 -24.52
C GLY A 66 2.50 40.56 -24.22
N ARG A 67 2.64 39.24 -24.27
CA ARG A 67 1.60 38.30 -23.83
C ARG A 67 2.15 37.36 -22.77
N ILE A 68 1.79 37.63 -21.53
CA ILE A 68 1.92 36.68 -20.42
C ILE A 68 1.01 35.51 -20.78
N ARG A 69 1.54 34.47 -21.40
CA ARG A 69 0.81 33.20 -21.55
C ARG A 69 0.75 32.58 -20.17
N GLU A 70 -0.48 32.35 -19.68
CA GLU A 70 -0.77 31.67 -18.44
C GLU A 70 0.13 30.43 -18.31
N GLY A 71 0.83 30.29 -17.18
CA GLY A 71 1.74 29.16 -16.93
C GLY A 71 0.99 27.84 -17.14
N GLN A 72 1.68 26.84 -17.71
CA GLN A 72 1.05 25.55 -17.93
C GLN A 72 0.68 24.95 -16.56
N LYS A 73 -0.62 24.78 -16.32
CA LYS A 73 -1.14 24.12 -15.11
C LYS A 73 -0.77 22.64 -15.22
N THR A 74 0.17 22.22 -14.38
CA THR A 74 0.59 20.82 -14.24
C THR A 74 0.14 20.33 -12.87
N PHE A 75 0.20 19.03 -12.61
CA PHE A 75 -0.05 18.50 -11.28
C PHE A 75 0.99 17.44 -10.91
N ILE A 76 1.29 17.33 -9.62
CA ILE A 76 2.06 16.23 -9.06
C ILE A 76 1.05 15.16 -8.62
N PRO A 77 1.08 13.95 -9.22
CA PRO A 77 0.23 12.85 -8.77
C PRO A 77 0.85 12.17 -7.55
N LEU A 78 0.20 12.29 -6.39
CA LEU A 78 0.54 11.52 -5.19
C LEU A 78 -0.43 10.35 -5.07
N ARG A 79 0.06 9.12 -5.27
CA ARG A 79 -0.77 7.91 -5.18
C ARG A 79 -1.16 7.67 -3.72
N ILE A 80 -2.39 7.19 -3.50
CA ILE A 80 -2.89 6.85 -2.15
C ILE A 80 -2.10 5.67 -1.57
N ASN A 81 -1.81 4.68 -2.41
CA ASN A 81 -0.88 3.61 -2.08
C ASN A 81 0.40 3.73 -2.93
N SER A 82 1.28 4.63 -2.53
CA SER A 82 2.65 4.75 -3.04
C SER A 82 3.50 3.50 -2.80
N ALA A 83 3.20 2.77 -1.73
CA ALA A 83 4.00 1.66 -1.23
C ALA A 83 3.75 0.33 -1.97
N GLY A 84 2.63 0.23 -2.69
CA GLY A 84 2.21 -0.99 -3.36
C GLY A 84 2.00 -2.14 -2.37
N VAL A 85 2.65 -3.27 -2.62
CA VAL A 85 2.53 -4.51 -1.83
C VAL A 85 3.65 -4.62 -0.78
N MET A 86 4.65 -3.74 -0.80
CA MET A 86 5.84 -3.84 0.05
C MET A 86 5.55 -3.84 1.57
N PRO A 87 4.67 -2.96 2.10
CA PRO A 87 4.37 -2.96 3.53
C PRO A 87 3.82 -4.29 4.05
N ILE A 88 2.96 -4.94 3.27
CA ILE A 88 2.38 -6.24 3.61
C ILE A 88 3.47 -7.31 3.64
N ILE A 89 4.38 -7.29 2.67
CA ILE A 89 5.49 -8.24 2.59
C ILE A 89 6.42 -8.11 3.80
N PHE A 90 6.76 -6.88 4.21
CA PHE A 90 7.61 -6.64 5.39
C PHE A 90 6.92 -7.04 6.70
N ALA A 91 5.63 -6.75 6.84
CA ALA A 91 4.87 -7.19 8.00
C ALA A 91 4.86 -8.73 8.12
N GLN A 92 4.59 -9.44 7.01
CA GLN A 92 4.59 -10.90 6.99
C GLN A 92 5.97 -11.50 7.28
N SER A 93 7.04 -10.97 6.69
CA SER A 93 8.38 -11.50 6.93
C SER A 93 8.81 -11.34 8.39
N LEU A 94 8.45 -10.22 9.04
CA LEU A 94 8.76 -9.99 10.44
C LEU A 94 8.04 -10.98 11.37
N ILE A 95 6.79 -11.36 11.06
CA ILE A 95 6.02 -12.29 11.90
C ILE A 95 6.44 -13.74 11.68
N ILE A 96 6.77 -14.12 10.44
CA ILE A 96 7.14 -15.49 10.09
C ILE A 96 8.49 -15.88 10.72
N VAL A 97 9.44 -14.95 10.85
CA VAL A 97 10.80 -15.23 11.34
C VAL A 97 10.81 -15.82 12.77
N PRO A 98 10.19 -15.19 13.78
CA PRO A 98 10.10 -15.75 15.14
C PRO A 98 9.36 -17.10 15.19
N GLY A 99 8.25 -17.22 14.46
CA GLY A 99 7.47 -18.47 14.42
C GLY A 99 8.28 -19.64 13.84
N THR A 100 9.13 -19.36 12.85
CA THR A 100 10.03 -20.33 12.26
C THR A 100 11.10 -20.75 13.27
N ILE A 101 11.77 -19.80 13.92
CA ILE A 101 12.79 -20.08 14.94
C ILE A 101 12.22 -20.91 16.11
N ALA A 102 11.04 -20.56 16.60
CA ALA A 102 10.36 -21.30 17.66
C ALA A 102 10.03 -22.74 17.26
N SER A 103 9.66 -22.96 15.99
CA SER A 103 9.39 -24.29 15.44
C SER A 103 10.65 -25.16 15.41
N PHE A 104 11.80 -24.59 15.04
CA PHE A 104 13.09 -25.29 14.98
C PHE A 104 13.76 -25.48 16.36
N SER A 105 13.48 -24.62 17.35
CA SER A 105 14.11 -24.67 18.67
C SER A 105 13.75 -25.90 19.51
N GLY A 106 12.68 -26.64 19.17
CA GLY A 106 12.25 -27.83 19.92
C GLY A 106 11.65 -27.56 21.30
N ASN A 107 11.75 -26.34 21.83
CA ASN A 107 11.30 -25.95 23.16
C ASN A 107 9.78 -25.70 23.19
N GLN A 108 9.06 -26.42 24.06
CA GLN A 108 7.59 -26.38 24.13
C GLN A 108 7.04 -25.00 24.48
N THR A 109 7.75 -24.23 25.32
CA THR A 109 7.35 -22.88 25.71
C THR A 109 7.44 -21.90 24.53
N LEU A 110 8.48 -22.01 23.70
CA LEU A 110 8.60 -21.20 22.48
C LEU A 110 7.56 -21.59 21.44
N LYS A 111 7.24 -22.88 21.31
CA LYS A 111 6.17 -23.35 20.41
C LYS A 111 4.80 -22.87 20.85
N ASN A 112 4.50 -22.88 22.15
CA ASN A 112 3.26 -22.32 22.68
C ASN A 112 3.18 -20.80 22.44
N LEU A 113 4.30 -20.09 22.59
CA LEU A 113 4.38 -18.65 22.30
C LEU A 113 4.17 -18.35 20.81
N ALA A 114 4.72 -19.17 19.92
CA ALA A 114 4.50 -19.09 18.48
C ALA A 114 3.06 -19.46 18.09
N GLY A 115 2.39 -20.33 18.86
CA GLY A 115 0.97 -20.66 18.69
C GLY A 115 0.05 -19.44 18.81
N TYR A 116 0.38 -18.48 19.67
CA TYR A 116 -0.36 -17.21 19.77
C TYR A 116 -0.19 -16.29 18.55
N PHE A 117 0.85 -16.51 17.73
CA PHE A 117 1.07 -15.85 16.44
C PHE A 117 0.57 -16.70 15.26
N SER A 118 -0.33 -17.66 15.51
CA SER A 118 -1.01 -18.37 14.43
C SER A 118 -1.96 -17.45 13.68
N VAL A 119 -2.11 -17.66 12.37
CA VAL A 119 -2.96 -16.85 11.46
C VAL A 119 -4.42 -16.79 11.92
N THR A 120 -4.87 -17.78 12.70
CA THR A 120 -6.23 -17.87 13.27
C THR A 120 -6.43 -17.11 14.57
N GLU A 121 -5.36 -16.67 15.23
CA GLU A 121 -5.46 -15.98 16.53
C GLU A 121 -5.67 -14.47 16.35
N PRO A 122 -6.51 -13.82 17.18
CA PRO A 122 -6.72 -12.38 17.13
C PRO A 122 -5.43 -11.57 17.33
N LEU A 123 -4.49 -12.10 18.13
CA LEU A 123 -3.19 -11.47 18.37
C LEU A 123 -2.36 -11.35 17.09
N TYR A 124 -2.41 -12.36 16.21
CA TYR A 124 -1.76 -12.29 14.91
C TYR A 124 -2.40 -11.20 14.03
N LEU A 125 -3.73 -11.13 13.99
CA LEU A 125 -4.43 -10.14 13.17
C LEU A 125 -4.14 -8.71 13.63
N VAL A 126 -4.18 -8.45 14.95
CA VAL A 126 -3.91 -7.12 15.52
C VAL A 126 -2.44 -6.73 15.33
N SER A 127 -1.50 -7.63 15.60
CA SER A 127 -0.07 -7.35 15.40
C SER A 127 0.26 -7.13 13.92
N SER A 128 -0.30 -7.94 13.02
CA SER A 128 -0.18 -7.77 11.57
C SER A 128 -0.74 -6.43 11.11
N ALA A 129 -1.93 -6.05 11.59
CA ALA A 129 -2.54 -4.77 11.28
C ALA A 129 -1.65 -3.59 11.66
N ILE A 130 -1.13 -3.58 12.90
CA ILE A 130 -0.23 -2.53 13.39
C ILE A 130 1.04 -2.48 12.54
N LEU A 131 1.63 -3.64 12.24
CA LEU A 131 2.84 -3.75 11.43
C LEU A 131 2.61 -3.26 9.99
N ILE A 132 1.49 -3.62 9.36
CA ILE A 132 1.14 -3.17 8.01
C ILE A 132 1.01 -1.64 7.99
N VAL A 133 0.28 -1.06 8.94
CA VAL A 133 0.13 0.41 9.04
C VAL A 133 1.49 1.06 9.25
N PHE A 134 2.28 0.58 10.20
CA PHE A 134 3.62 1.10 10.48
C PHE A 134 4.51 1.07 9.23
N PHE A 135 4.60 -0.07 8.54
CA PHE A 135 5.41 -0.20 7.33
C PHE A 135 4.86 0.60 6.16
N ALA A 136 3.53 0.84 6.09
CA ALA A 136 2.94 1.68 5.06
C ALA A 136 3.41 3.14 5.19
N TYR A 137 3.45 3.66 6.42
CA TYR A 137 4.00 4.98 6.70
C TYR A 137 5.52 5.03 6.50
N PHE A 138 6.24 4.06 7.08
CA PHE A 138 7.70 4.00 7.01
C PHE A 138 8.22 3.89 5.57
N TYR A 139 7.61 3.04 4.75
CA TYR A 139 8.03 2.88 3.36
C TYR A 139 7.65 4.10 2.51
N THR A 140 6.49 4.71 2.77
CA THR A 140 6.06 5.91 2.04
C THR A 140 7.00 7.09 2.32
N SER A 141 7.42 7.31 3.56
CA SER A 141 8.34 8.41 3.90
C SER A 141 9.75 8.23 3.31
N ILE A 142 10.23 6.98 3.20
CA ILE A 142 11.53 6.70 2.57
C ILE A 142 11.52 6.98 1.07
N ILE A 143 10.44 6.61 0.37
CA ILE A 143 10.36 6.83 -1.09
C ILE A 143 10.02 8.28 -1.40
N PHE A 144 9.06 8.84 -0.69
CA PHE A 144 8.58 10.20 -0.91
C PHE A 144 9.17 11.12 0.14
N ASN A 145 10.40 11.58 -0.12
CA ASN A 145 11.00 12.65 0.68
C ASN A 145 10.36 14.01 0.30
N PRO A 146 9.56 14.65 1.17
CA PRO A 146 8.89 15.91 0.86
C PRO A 146 9.89 17.05 0.62
N VAL A 147 11.05 17.01 1.29
CA VAL A 147 12.10 18.01 1.18
C VAL A 147 12.71 17.98 -0.22
N ASP A 148 13.07 16.78 -0.71
CA ASP A 148 13.64 16.60 -2.04
C ASP A 148 12.63 16.98 -3.14
N LEU A 149 11.35 16.63 -2.96
CA LEU A 149 10.27 17.04 -3.87
C LEU A 149 10.11 18.55 -3.93
N ALA A 150 10.12 19.23 -2.79
CA ALA A 150 10.02 20.69 -2.72
C ALA A 150 11.24 21.38 -3.35
N GLU A 151 12.45 20.86 -3.11
CA GLU A 151 13.66 21.40 -3.72
C GLU A 151 13.69 21.20 -5.23
N ASN A 152 13.30 20.02 -5.71
CA ASN A 152 13.16 19.74 -7.14
C ASN A 152 12.11 20.63 -7.80
N LEU A 153 10.98 20.87 -7.14
CA LEU A 153 9.95 21.79 -7.64
C LEU A 153 10.49 23.22 -7.75
N LYS A 154 11.23 23.68 -6.73
CA LYS A 154 11.91 24.98 -6.73
C LYS A 154 12.96 25.09 -7.85
N LYS A 155 13.77 24.04 -8.07
CA LYS A 155 14.77 23.98 -9.15
C LYS A 155 14.12 24.05 -10.55
N GLN A 156 12.94 23.46 -10.71
CA GLN A 156 12.15 23.54 -11.94
C GLN A 156 11.43 24.91 -12.11
N GLY A 157 11.56 25.82 -11.14
CA GLY A 157 10.83 27.09 -11.11
C GLY A 157 9.34 26.94 -10.83
N GLY A 158 8.87 25.73 -10.51
CA GLY A 158 7.49 25.45 -10.18
C GLY A 158 7.16 25.88 -8.76
N PHE A 159 5.89 26.20 -8.50
CA PHE A 159 5.38 26.44 -7.16
C PHE A 159 3.94 25.95 -7.02
N ILE A 160 3.55 25.66 -5.79
CA ILE A 160 2.15 25.36 -5.43
C ILE A 160 1.45 26.70 -5.15
N PRO A 161 0.35 27.03 -5.87
CA PRO A 161 -0.39 28.25 -5.61
C PRO A 161 -0.85 28.33 -4.14
N GLY A 162 -0.58 29.45 -3.46
CA GLY A 162 -0.95 29.66 -2.06
C GLY A 162 0.06 29.16 -1.02
N VAL A 163 1.15 28.50 -1.43
CA VAL A 163 2.21 28.02 -0.51
C VAL A 163 3.56 28.63 -0.91
N LYS A 164 4.31 29.14 0.07
CA LYS A 164 5.64 29.72 -0.18
C LYS A 164 6.63 28.62 -0.64
N PRO A 165 7.40 28.83 -1.72
CA PRO A 165 8.39 27.85 -2.17
C PRO A 165 9.49 27.59 -1.12
N GLY A 166 9.86 26.33 -0.92
CA GLY A 166 10.87 25.90 0.06
C GLY A 166 10.26 25.05 1.18
N ALA A 167 10.63 25.33 2.44
CA ALA A 167 10.19 24.55 3.60
C ALA A 167 8.66 24.42 3.69
N ALA A 168 7.91 25.51 3.51
CA ALA A 168 6.44 25.46 3.55
C ALA A 168 5.82 24.56 2.46
N THR A 169 6.50 24.38 1.33
CA THR A 169 6.08 23.43 0.28
C THR A 169 6.33 21.98 0.72
N ALA A 170 7.46 21.71 1.38
CA ALA A 170 7.76 20.40 1.94
C ALA A 170 6.75 20.03 3.03
N ASP A 171 6.47 20.95 3.97
CA ASP A 171 5.49 20.75 5.05
C ASP A 171 4.10 20.46 4.47
N TYR A 172 3.68 21.21 3.44
CA TYR A 172 2.39 20.97 2.78
C TYR A 172 2.32 19.58 2.12
N ILE A 173 3.39 19.15 1.44
CA ILE A 173 3.46 17.83 0.81
C ILE A 173 3.43 16.73 1.88
N ASP A 174 4.16 16.90 2.98
CA ASP A 174 4.18 15.95 4.09
C ASP A 174 2.79 15.78 4.73
N ASP A 175 2.11 16.90 5.01
CA ASP A 175 0.75 16.91 5.54
C ASP A 175 -0.24 16.20 4.59
N VAL A 176 -0.06 16.40 3.28
CA VAL A 176 -0.83 15.70 2.26
C VAL A 176 -0.53 14.19 2.28
N LEU A 177 0.75 13.81 2.28
CA LEU A 177 1.20 12.41 2.28
C LEU A 177 0.67 11.66 3.50
N SER A 178 0.81 12.24 4.70
CA SER A 178 0.34 11.64 5.95
C SER A 178 -1.17 11.36 5.92
N ARG A 179 -1.96 12.31 5.40
CA ARG A 179 -3.43 12.19 5.30
C ARG A 179 -3.89 11.18 4.24
N ILE A 180 -3.17 11.04 3.13
CA ILE A 180 -3.52 10.04 2.10
C ILE A 180 -3.01 8.63 2.45
N THR A 181 -1.92 8.53 3.21
CA THR A 181 -1.35 7.24 3.62
C THR A 181 -2.26 6.52 4.60
N LEU A 182 -2.96 7.25 5.48
CA LEU A 182 -3.88 6.67 6.46
C LEU A 182 -4.97 5.77 5.84
N PRO A 183 -5.82 6.27 4.91
CA PRO A 183 -6.83 5.42 4.27
C PRO A 183 -6.21 4.31 3.41
N GLY A 184 -5.04 4.55 2.79
CA GLY A 184 -4.31 3.52 2.05
C GLY A 184 -3.86 2.37 2.95
N ALA A 185 -3.29 2.69 4.11
CA ALA A 185 -2.84 1.71 5.09
C ALA A 185 -4.00 0.90 5.68
N ILE A 186 -5.10 1.57 6.04
CA ILE A 186 -6.32 0.89 6.52
C ILE A 186 -6.87 -0.06 5.44
N PHE A 187 -6.93 0.39 4.19
CA PHE A 187 -7.36 -0.46 3.08
C PHE A 187 -6.48 -1.72 2.95
N LEU A 188 -5.15 -1.56 3.01
CA LEU A 188 -4.21 -2.68 2.97
C LEU A 188 -4.31 -3.63 4.16
N THR A 189 -4.78 -3.15 5.32
CA THR A 189 -5.03 -3.99 6.50
C THR A 189 -6.35 -4.76 6.39
N VAL A 190 -7.35 -4.19 5.74
CA VAL A 190 -8.68 -4.81 5.57
C VAL A 190 -8.67 -5.89 4.48
N VAL A 191 -7.87 -5.68 3.43
CA VAL A 191 -7.67 -6.63 2.31
C VAL A 191 -6.81 -7.82 2.74
#